data_AF-A0A815R4Q9-F1
#
_entry.id   AF-A0A815R4Q9-F1
#
_cell.length_a   1.000
_cell.length_b   1.000
_cell.length_c   1.000
_cell.angle_alpha   90.00
_cell.angle_beta   90.00
_cell.angle_gamma   90.00
#
_symmetry.space_group_name_H-M   'P 1'
#
loop_
_entity.id
_entity.type
_entity.pdbx_description
1 polymer ?
#
loop_
_entity_poly.entity_id
_entity_poly.type
_entity_poly.pdbx_seq_one_letter_code
_entity_poly.pdbx_strand_id
1 'polypeptide(L)'
;MCLVQFQNDIPPTSLTKDDLTISTIHLVDLADSERVNRAKTVGERVKEVGNINSSLMVLRQCFETLRENQSQGISKMVPYRESKLTSFFNKLL
;
A
#
# COMPACT_ATOMS: atom_id res chain seq x y z
N MET A 1 -10.95 4.84 5.34
CA MET A 1 -10.33 6.17 5.50
C MET A 1 -9.00 6.11 4.75
N CYS A 2 -8.84 6.71 3.58
CA CYS A 2 -8.90 8.14 3.32
C CYS A 2 -9.75 8.51 2.09
N LEU A 3 -10.20 9.76 2.11
CA LEU A 3 -11.01 10.46 1.12
C LEU A 3 -10.22 10.66 -0.17
N VAL A 4 -10.93 10.56 -1.29
CA VAL A 4 -10.47 11.19 -2.53
C VAL A 4 -11.60 12.06 -3.02
N GLN A 5 -11.47 13.36 -2.75
CA GLN A 5 -12.33 14.40 -3.29
C GLN A 5 -11.60 14.95 -4.52
N PHE A 6 -12.16 14.74 -5.71
CA PHE A 6 -11.78 15.49 -6.91
C PHE A 6 -13.05 16.08 -7.51
N GLN A 7 -13.32 17.34 -7.15
CA GLN A 7 -14.16 18.22 -7.95
C GLN A 7 -13.27 18.71 -9.09
N ASN A 8 -13.59 18.35 -10.33
CA ASN A 8 -13.05 19.02 -11.51
C ASN A 8 -14.20 19.25 -12.48
N ASP A 9 -14.94 20.33 -12.24
CA ASP A 9 -15.84 20.89 -13.25
C ASP A 9 -14.98 21.61 -14.30
N ILE A 10 -14.56 20.89 -15.33
CA ILE A 10 -13.89 21.47 -16.50
C ILE A 10 -14.97 21.71 -17.57
N PRO A 11 -15.23 22.96 -17.99
CA PRO A 11 -16.21 23.26 -19.03
C PRO A 11 -15.75 22.69 -20.39
N PRO A 12 -16.69 22.25 -21.26
CA PRO A 12 -16.35 21.55 -22.49
C PRO A 12 -15.92 22.58 -23.54
N THR A 13 -14.66 22.98 -23.56
CA THR A 13 -14.14 23.74 -24.70
C THR A 13 -12.68 23.38 -24.94
N SER A 14 -12.46 22.61 -26.01
CA SER A 14 -11.19 22.17 -26.60
C SER A 14 -10.19 21.45 -25.67
N LEU A 15 -10.40 20.15 -25.41
CA LEU A 15 -9.37 19.29 -24.81
C LEU A 15 -8.20 19.12 -25.79
N THR A 16 -7.01 19.56 -25.39
CA THR A 16 -5.75 19.19 -26.04
C THR A 16 -5.21 17.89 -25.41
N LYS A 17 -4.30 17.18 -26.09
CA LYS A 17 -3.71 15.92 -25.58
C LYS A 17 -2.99 16.10 -24.22
N ASP A 18 -2.67 17.34 -23.87
CA ASP A 18 -2.01 17.74 -22.63
C ASP A 18 -2.99 17.90 -21.44
N ASP A 19 -4.31 17.85 -21.68
CA ASP A 19 -5.35 17.95 -20.64
C ASP A 19 -5.85 16.58 -20.15
N LEU A 20 -5.24 15.48 -20.61
CA LEU A 20 -5.63 14.12 -20.22
C LEU A 20 -5.02 13.74 -18.86
N THR A 21 -5.82 13.89 -17.80
CA THR A 21 -5.48 13.36 -16.48
C THR A 21 -5.95 11.92 -16.37
N ILE A 22 -5.03 10.95 -16.29
CA ILE A 22 -5.34 9.55 -15.99
C ILE A 22 -5.18 9.32 -14.49
N SER A 23 -6.27 8.96 -13.81
CA SER A 23 -6.25 8.57 -12.40
C SER A 23 -6.52 7.07 -12.28
N THR A 24 -5.65 6.37 -11.55
CA THR A 24 -5.79 4.92 -11.29
C THR A 24 -6.06 4.68 -9.82
N ILE A 25 -7.14 3.97 -9.51
CA ILE A 25 -7.51 3.57 -8.15
C ILE A 25 -7.34 2.05 -8.03
N HIS A 26 -6.62 1.62 -7.01
CA HIS A 26 -6.43 0.20 -6.69
C HIS A 26 -7.19 -0.14 -5.41
N LEU A 27 -8.15 -1.05 -5.50
CA LEU A 27 -8.86 -1.61 -4.35
C LEU A 27 -8.18 -2.93 -4.00
N VAL A 28 -7.55 -2.99 -2.82
CA VAL A 28 -6.84 -4.17 -2.35
C VAL A 28 -7.51 -4.68 -1.09
N ASP A 29 -7.94 -5.95 -1.11
CA ASP A 29 -8.41 -6.65 0.07
C ASP A 29 -7.21 -7.34 0.75
N LEU A 30 -6.97 -7.00 2.02
CA LEU A 30 -5.84 -7.49 2.80
C LEU A 30 -6.35 -8.38 3.92
N ALA A 31 -5.55 -9.40 4.25
CA ALA A 31 -5.78 -10.19 5.44
C ALA A 31 -5.78 -9.29 6.69
N ASP A 32 -6.47 -9.74 7.74
CA ASP A 32 -6.59 -8.98 8.97
C ASP A 32 -5.20 -8.82 9.64
N SER A 33 -5.00 -7.70 10.30
CA SER A 33 -3.70 -7.19 10.76
C SER A 33 -3.38 -7.52 12.22
N GLU A 34 -4.25 -8.30 12.86
CA GLU A 34 -4.18 -8.65 14.27
C GLU A 34 -3.03 -9.61 14.60
N ARG A 35 -2.57 -9.52 15.85
CA ARG A 35 -1.40 -10.29 16.31
C ARG A 35 -1.79 -11.75 16.60
N VAL A 36 -0.94 -12.67 16.12
CA VAL A 36 -1.05 -14.14 16.22
C VAL A 36 -1.29 -14.70 17.63
N ASN A 37 -1.04 -13.92 18.69
CA ASN A 37 -1.14 -14.37 20.09
C ASN A 37 -2.55 -14.90 20.52
N ARG A 38 -3.57 -14.79 19.68
CA ARG A 38 -4.92 -15.36 19.92
C ARG A 38 -5.19 -16.69 19.21
N ALA A 39 -4.38 -17.11 18.25
CA ALA A 39 -4.64 -18.33 17.50
C ALA A 39 -4.01 -19.53 18.22
N LYS A 40 -4.81 -20.31 18.95
CA LYS A 40 -4.44 -21.62 19.54
C LYS A 40 -4.21 -22.70 18.47
N THR A 41 -3.60 -22.34 17.35
CA THR A 41 -3.32 -23.23 16.22
C THR A 41 -1.93 -23.81 16.39
N VAL A 42 -1.78 -25.12 16.21
CA VAL A 42 -0.51 -25.87 16.35
C VAL A 42 -0.10 -26.37 14.96
N GLY A 43 1.19 -26.41 14.66
CA GLY A 43 1.73 -26.98 13.41
C GLY A 43 1.78 -26.00 12.22
N GLU A 44 1.53 -26.48 11.00
CA GLU A 44 1.71 -25.72 9.75
C GLU A 44 0.91 -24.41 9.68
N ARG A 45 -0.23 -24.37 10.38
CA ARG A 45 -1.09 -23.19 10.46
C ARG A 45 -0.40 -22.00 11.15
N VAL A 46 0.54 -22.24 12.06
CA VAL A 46 1.35 -21.18 12.69
C VAL A 46 2.28 -20.54 11.67
N LYS A 47 2.87 -21.34 10.77
CA LYS A 47 3.76 -20.85 9.72
C LYS A 47 3.01 -20.02 8.68
N GLU A 48 1.79 -20.45 8.33
CA GLU A 48 0.91 -19.70 7.44
C GLU A 48 0.52 -18.34 8.04
N VAL A 49 0.04 -18.33 9.30
CA VAL A 49 -0.33 -17.10 10.00
C VAL A 49 0.89 -16.19 10.22
N GLY A 50 2.06 -16.76 10.50
CA GLY A 50 3.32 -16.02 10.58
C GLY A 50 3.70 -15.32 9.27
N ASN A 51 3.51 -15.99 8.12
CA ASN A 51 3.78 -15.41 6.82
C ASN A 51 2.81 -14.28 6.44
N ILE A 52 1.52 -14.43 6.76
CA ILE A 52 0.52 -13.37 6.59
C ILE A 52 0.94 -12.12 7.35
N ASN A 53 1.21 -12.28 8.65
CA ASN A 53 1.58 -11.16 9.52
C ASN A 53 2.91 -10.53 9.11
N SER A 54 3.88 -11.34 8.67
CA SER A 54 5.15 -10.83 8.16
C SER A 54 4.95 -9.94 6.94
N SER A 55 4.15 -10.37 5.95
CA SER A 55 3.88 -9.56 4.75
C SER A 55 3.14 -8.24 5.06
N LEU A 56 2.21 -8.25 6.01
CA LEU A 56 1.50 -7.04 6.46
C LEU A 56 2.42 -6.10 7.28
N MET A 57 3.34 -6.67 8.07
CA MET A 57 4.31 -5.89 8.83
C MET A 57 5.29 -5.15 7.90
N VAL A 58 5.81 -5.85 6.89
CA VAL A 58 6.67 -5.25 5.85
C VAL A 58 5.92 -4.14 5.09
N LEU A 59 4.63 -4.36 4.78
CA LEU A 59 3.79 -3.33 4.14
C LEU A 59 3.68 -2.07 5.00
N ARG A 60 3.43 -2.21 6.30
CA ARG A 60 3.40 -1.09 7.24
C ARG A 60 4.73 -0.34 7.25
N GLN A 61 5.85 -1.07 7.29
CA GLN A 61 7.18 -0.47 7.28
C GLN A 61 7.46 0.29 5.97
N CYS A 62 6.97 -0.22 4.83
CA CYS A 62 7.07 0.49 3.56
C CYS A 62 6.37 1.85 3.62
N PHE A 63 5.12 1.90 4.12
CA PHE A 63 4.38 3.15 4.25
C PHE A 63 5.00 4.12 5.25
N GLU A 64 5.56 3.63 6.35
CA GLU A 64 6.24 4.46 7.33
C GLU A 64 7.50 5.12 6.73
N THR A 65 8.32 4.35 6.02
CA THR A 65 9.49 4.88 5.30
C THR A 65 9.10 5.88 4.23
N LEU A 66 8.03 5.62 3.46
CA LEU A 66 7.52 6.59 2.48
C LEU A 66 7.08 7.90 3.13
N ARG A 67 6.35 7.82 4.24
CA ARG A 67 5.91 8.99 5.00
C ARG A 67 7.10 9.77 5.57
N GLU A 68 8.11 9.08 6.09
CA GLU A 68 9.35 9.72 6.56
C GLU A 68 10.06 10.42 5.40
N ASN A 69 10.17 9.77 4.24
CA ASN A 69 10.81 10.36 3.08
C ASN A 69 10.10 11.63 2.60
N GLN A 70 8.76 11.62 2.61
CA GLN A 70 7.96 12.80 2.24
C GLN A 70 8.02 13.91 3.28
N SER A 71 7.94 13.58 4.57
CA SER A 71 7.83 14.57 5.66
C SER A 71 9.17 15.18 6.05
N GLN A 72 10.25 14.41 6.01
CA GLN A 72 11.58 14.83 6.46
C GLN A 72 12.54 15.10 5.28
N GLY A 73 12.11 14.89 4.04
CA GLY A 73 12.95 15.07 2.84
C GLY A 73 14.13 14.08 2.78
N ILE A 74 14.07 13.00 3.54
CA ILE A 74 15.10 11.95 3.57
C ILE A 74 14.82 10.99 2.40
N SER A 75 15.87 10.38 1.83
CA SER A 75 15.72 9.35 0.79
C SER A 75 16.13 7.97 1.33
N LYS A 76 15.39 7.43 2.30
CA LYS A 76 15.60 6.05 2.78
C LYS A 76 15.05 5.04 1.79
N MET A 77 15.77 3.93 1.61
CA MET A 77 15.32 2.83 0.75
C MET A 77 14.08 2.17 1.36
N VAL A 78 12.99 2.08 0.58
CA VAL A 78 11.74 1.44 1.00
C VAL A 78 11.85 -0.08 0.79
N PRO A 79 11.53 -0.93 1.79
CA PRO A 79 11.79 -2.37 1.76
C PRO A 79 10.77 -3.20 0.95
N TYR A 80 10.47 -2.78 -0.28
CA TYR A 80 9.44 -3.45 -1.10
C TYR A 80 9.77 -4.91 -1.46
N ARG A 81 11.05 -5.29 -1.44
CA ARG A 81 11.51 -6.62 -1.86
C ARG A 81 11.35 -7.71 -0.80
N GLU A 82 11.01 -7.33 0.43
CA GLU A 82 10.97 -8.27 1.57
C GLU A 82 9.70 -9.14 1.58
N SER A 83 8.65 -8.77 0.84
CA SER A 83 7.48 -9.63 0.65
C SER A 83 6.93 -9.54 -0.77
N LYS A 84 6.26 -10.61 -1.22
CA LYS A 84 5.54 -10.61 -2.51
C LYS A 84 4.49 -9.51 -2.55
N LEU A 85 3.78 -9.29 -1.44
CA LEU A 85 2.76 -8.25 -1.30
C LEU A 85 3.36 -6.86 -1.56
N THR A 86 4.41 -6.50 -0.83
CA THR A 86 5.06 -5.20 -0.99
C THR A 86 5.72 -5.01 -2.34
N SER A 87 6.15 -6.10 -3.00
CA SER A 87 6.66 -6.02 -4.37
C SER A 87 5.57 -5.66 -5.39
N PHE A 88 4.31 -6.06 -5.17
CA PHE A 88 3.18 -5.56 -5.96
C PHE A 88 2.98 -4.07 -5.70
N PHE A 89 2.97 -3.64 -4.43
CA PHE A 89 2.78 -2.23 -4.07
C PHE A 89 3.85 -1.31 -4.63
N ASN A 90 5.10 -1.74 -4.83
CA ASN A 90 6.13 -0.93 -5.51
C ASN A 90 5.79 -0.55 -6.96
N LYS A 91 4.88 -1.29 -7.62
CA LYS A 91 4.39 -0.91 -8.95
C LYS A 91 3.16 0.00 -8.88
N LEU A 92 2.53 0.09 -7.70
CA LEU A 92 1.31 0.84 -7.45
C LEU A 92 1.57 2.18 -6.75
N LEU A 93 2.69 2.30 -6.04
CA LEU A 93 3.16 3.43 -5.24
C LEU A 93 4.40 4.07 -5.90
#